data_AF-A0AAU7W7U8-F1
#
_entry.id   AF-A0AAU7W7U8-F1
#
_cell.length_a   1.000
_cell.length_b   1.000
_cell.length_c   1.000
_cell.angle_alpha   90.00
_cell.angle_beta   90.00
_cell.angle_gamma   90.00
#
_symmetry.space_group_name_H-M   'P 1'
#
loop_
_entity.id
_entity.type
_entity.pdbx_description
1 polymer ?
#
loop_
_entity_poly.entity_id
_entity_poly.type
_entity_poly.pdbx_seq_one_letter_code
_entity_poly.pdbx_strand_id
1 'polypeptide(L)'
;MRAAVSIGITGRVAASDVRAFAPRVEELGFRALWVNDVPGGDSLAALAAAAEVTTTLRLATGVVPLDRRPVATLDLDGLLAERLTLGIGSGGLAHPLGAMRAGLDELRTRTEAELVLGALGPRLRRLAAERADGVLLNWLTPAGAESAMADLRRDAGERRARGILYVRTIVDDASRPALEQEAARYARIPAYAANLERQGAQAMDATLTSADGLAAYDIVDELVLRAITPTGSLDELVDFAEAAASWVEAAR
;
A
#
# COMPACT_ATOMS: atom_id res chain seq x y z
N MET A 1 -16.49 -10.19 3.67
CA MET A 1 -15.86 -8.84 3.58
C MET A 1 -16.28 -8.13 2.31
N ARG A 2 -16.48 -6.80 2.36
CA ARG A 2 -16.83 -5.95 1.21
C ARG A 2 -15.61 -5.30 0.57
N ALA A 3 -14.62 -4.90 1.36
CA ALA A 3 -13.37 -4.33 0.89
C ALA A 3 -12.66 -5.32 -0.05
N ALA A 4 -12.08 -4.80 -1.13
CA ALA A 4 -11.14 -5.60 -1.92
C ALA A 4 -9.91 -5.92 -1.07
N VAL A 5 -9.31 -7.10 -1.25
CA VAL A 5 -8.11 -7.50 -0.51
C VAL A 5 -6.97 -7.71 -1.49
N SER A 6 -5.81 -7.14 -1.16
CA SER A 6 -4.62 -7.14 -1.98
C SER A 6 -3.39 -7.53 -1.17
N ILE A 7 -2.34 -7.98 -1.85
CA ILE A 7 -1.07 -8.35 -1.23
C ILE A 7 -0.05 -7.22 -1.40
N GLY A 8 0.69 -6.90 -0.35
CA GLY A 8 1.80 -5.96 -0.40
C GLY A 8 3.16 -6.65 -0.24
N ILE A 9 4.13 -6.32 -1.10
CA ILE A 9 5.55 -6.71 -1.00
C ILE A 9 6.48 -5.50 -1.00
N THR A 10 7.76 -5.66 -0.62
CA THR A 10 8.75 -4.59 -0.89
C THR A 10 9.32 -4.72 -2.30
N GLY A 11 9.78 -3.62 -2.89
CA GLY A 11 10.55 -3.63 -4.13
C GLY A 11 11.96 -4.23 -4.00
N ARG A 12 12.33 -4.83 -2.85
CA ARG A 12 13.58 -5.57 -2.70
C ARG A 12 13.47 -7.03 -3.13
N VAL A 13 12.24 -7.54 -3.29
CA VAL A 13 12.02 -8.90 -3.82
C VAL A 13 12.59 -8.95 -5.23
N ALA A 14 13.41 -9.96 -5.52
CA ALA A 14 14.06 -10.10 -6.81
C ALA A 14 13.03 -10.27 -7.93
N ALA A 15 13.30 -9.74 -9.12
CA ALA A 15 12.36 -9.81 -10.24
C ALA A 15 12.03 -11.26 -10.66
N SER A 16 12.95 -12.21 -10.47
CA SER A 16 12.68 -13.65 -10.64
C SER A 16 11.59 -14.14 -9.70
N ASP A 17 11.67 -13.75 -8.44
CA ASP A 17 10.77 -14.19 -7.38
C ASP A 17 9.42 -13.50 -7.52
N VAL A 18 9.40 -12.22 -7.95
CA VAL A 18 8.15 -11.55 -8.32
C VAL A 18 7.45 -12.26 -9.47
N ARG A 19 8.19 -12.71 -10.50
CA ARG A 19 7.63 -13.49 -11.61
C ARG A 19 7.07 -14.84 -11.16
N ALA A 20 7.68 -15.48 -10.17
CA ALA A 20 7.16 -16.72 -9.60
C ALA A 20 5.95 -16.49 -8.67
N PHE A 21 5.94 -15.36 -7.94
CA PHE A 21 4.94 -15.06 -6.91
C PHE A 21 3.65 -14.45 -7.47
N ALA A 22 3.74 -13.53 -8.42
CA ALA A 22 2.59 -12.78 -8.92
C ALA A 22 1.45 -13.65 -9.50
N PRO A 23 1.72 -14.74 -10.26
CA PRO A 23 0.67 -15.66 -10.69
C PRO A 23 -0.07 -16.29 -9.51
N ARG A 24 0.64 -16.64 -8.43
CA ARG A 24 0.01 -17.21 -7.23
C ARG A 24 -0.94 -16.21 -6.56
N VAL A 25 -0.55 -14.93 -6.48
CA VAL A 25 -1.41 -13.87 -5.96
C VAL A 25 -2.67 -13.70 -6.82
N GLU A 26 -2.55 -13.80 -8.14
CA GLU A 26 -3.67 -13.76 -9.09
C GLU A 26 -4.62 -14.96 -8.92
N GLU A 27 -4.08 -16.18 -8.88
CA GLU A 27 -4.85 -17.43 -8.71
C GLU A 27 -5.63 -17.48 -7.41
N LEU A 28 -5.05 -16.94 -6.32
CA LEU A 28 -5.69 -16.85 -5.01
C LEU A 28 -6.81 -15.77 -4.97
N GLY A 29 -7.02 -15.04 -6.07
CA GLY A 29 -8.12 -14.10 -6.22
C GLY A 29 -7.92 -12.77 -5.50
N PHE A 30 -6.67 -12.41 -5.15
CA PHE A 30 -6.36 -11.09 -4.63
C PHE A 30 -6.54 -10.02 -5.71
N ARG A 31 -6.97 -8.83 -5.30
CA ARG A 31 -7.33 -7.76 -6.23
C ARG A 31 -6.11 -7.20 -6.94
N ALA A 32 -5.01 -7.00 -6.22
CA ALA A 32 -3.79 -6.38 -6.72
C ALA A 32 -2.54 -6.88 -5.98
N LEU A 33 -1.39 -6.78 -6.66
CA LEU A 33 -0.07 -6.79 -6.03
C LEU A 33 0.43 -5.36 -5.87
N TRP A 34 0.63 -4.94 -4.63
CA TRP A 34 1.21 -3.65 -4.30
C TRP A 34 2.69 -3.79 -3.94
N VAL A 35 3.53 -2.89 -4.43
CA VAL A 35 4.97 -2.91 -4.17
C VAL A 35 5.42 -1.59 -3.53
N ASN A 36 6.01 -1.66 -2.33
CA ASN A 36 6.61 -0.49 -1.66
C ASN A 36 7.98 -0.16 -2.27
N ASP A 37 8.21 1.11 -2.61
CA ASP A 37 9.53 1.59 -3.00
C ASP A 37 10.35 1.97 -1.76
N VAL A 38 11.29 1.10 -1.41
CA VAL A 38 12.16 1.22 -0.23
C VAL A 38 13.61 1.38 -0.68
N PRO A 39 14.52 1.93 0.14
CA PRO A 39 15.93 1.99 -0.21
C PRO A 39 16.47 0.60 -0.60
N GLY A 40 17.12 0.53 -1.77
CA GLY A 40 17.65 -0.71 -2.34
C GLY A 40 16.62 -1.58 -3.07
N GLY A 41 15.40 -1.08 -3.30
CA GLY A 41 14.39 -1.76 -4.11
C GLY A 41 13.85 -0.85 -5.22
N ASP A 42 13.19 -1.45 -6.21
CA ASP A 42 12.54 -0.75 -7.31
C ASP A 42 11.12 -1.29 -7.50
N SER A 43 10.13 -0.48 -7.13
CA SER A 43 8.73 -0.89 -7.24
C SER A 43 8.26 -1.02 -8.68
N LEU A 44 8.70 -0.14 -9.59
CA LEU A 44 8.25 -0.16 -10.99
C LEU A 44 8.83 -1.35 -11.75
N ALA A 45 10.11 -1.66 -11.53
CA ALA A 45 10.73 -2.84 -12.12
C ALA A 45 10.08 -4.15 -11.62
N ALA A 46 9.72 -4.23 -10.32
CA ALA A 46 8.98 -5.36 -9.79
C ALA A 46 7.58 -5.50 -10.42
N LEU A 47 6.85 -4.39 -10.57
CA LEU A 47 5.54 -4.43 -11.23
C LEU A 47 5.66 -4.81 -12.71
N ALA A 48 6.68 -4.35 -13.43
CA ALA A 48 6.91 -4.75 -14.82
C ALA A 48 7.14 -6.27 -14.92
N ALA A 49 7.94 -6.83 -14.01
CA ALA A 49 8.15 -8.28 -13.93
C ALA A 49 6.85 -9.05 -13.63
N ALA A 50 5.97 -8.53 -12.76
CA ALA A 50 4.65 -9.12 -12.51
C ALA A 50 3.71 -9.00 -13.72
N ALA A 51 3.78 -7.90 -14.48
CA ALA A 51 2.96 -7.65 -15.66
C ALA A 51 3.21 -8.67 -16.78
N GLU A 52 4.45 -9.14 -16.94
CA GLU A 52 4.84 -10.14 -17.94
C GLU A 52 4.14 -11.50 -17.74
N VAL A 53 3.74 -11.82 -16.50
CA VAL A 53 3.29 -13.17 -16.10
C VAL A 53 1.87 -13.21 -15.52
N THR A 54 1.15 -12.09 -15.51
CA THR A 54 -0.22 -11.99 -15.00
C THR A 54 -1.15 -11.32 -15.99
N THR A 55 -2.44 -11.65 -15.95
CA THR A 55 -3.40 -11.22 -16.99
C THR A 55 -4.45 -10.23 -16.51
N THR A 56 -4.93 -10.41 -15.28
CA THR A 56 -6.03 -9.67 -14.64
C THR A 56 -5.61 -8.95 -13.36
N LEU A 57 -4.53 -9.40 -12.72
CA LEU A 57 -4.01 -8.85 -11.48
C LEU A 57 -3.69 -7.38 -11.68
N ARG A 58 -4.23 -6.54 -10.79
CA ARG A 58 -3.83 -5.14 -10.73
C ARG A 58 -2.43 -5.02 -10.16
N LEU A 59 -1.73 -3.99 -10.61
CA LEU A 59 -0.35 -3.72 -10.23
C LEU A 59 -0.31 -2.31 -9.63
N ALA A 60 0.30 -2.16 -8.46
CA ALA A 60 0.24 -0.89 -7.76
C ALA A 60 1.53 -0.53 -7.01
N THR A 61 1.91 0.75 -7.01
CA THR A 61 3.01 1.24 -6.18
C THR A 61 2.48 1.77 -4.85
N GLY A 62 3.10 1.38 -3.74
CA GLY A 62 2.65 1.76 -2.40
C GLY A 62 3.74 2.36 -1.51
N VAL A 63 4.43 3.44 -1.82
CA VAL A 63 4.30 4.38 -2.94
C VAL A 63 5.70 4.69 -3.46
N VAL A 64 5.79 5.30 -4.64
CA VAL A 64 7.02 5.91 -5.15
C VAL A 64 7.30 7.21 -4.39
N PRO A 65 8.44 7.34 -3.68
CA PRO A 65 8.74 8.52 -2.87
C PRO A 65 9.46 9.58 -3.72
N LEU A 66 8.81 10.73 -3.91
CA LEU A 66 9.27 11.76 -4.85
C LEU A 66 10.48 12.57 -4.35
N ASP A 67 10.91 12.40 -3.08
CA ASP A 67 12.20 12.90 -2.60
C ASP A 67 13.38 12.16 -3.25
N ARG A 68 13.20 10.88 -3.61
CA ARG A 68 14.24 10.03 -4.21
C ARG A 68 14.01 9.78 -5.70
N ARG A 69 12.75 9.74 -6.13
CA ARG A 69 12.35 9.41 -7.51
C ARG A 69 11.44 10.51 -8.07
N PRO A 70 12.01 11.60 -8.63
CA PRO A 70 11.23 12.65 -9.26
C PRO A 70 10.34 12.09 -10.37
N VAL A 71 9.16 12.68 -10.57
CA VAL A 71 8.18 12.20 -11.56
C VAL A 71 8.85 12.00 -12.92
N ALA A 72 9.58 13.00 -13.43
CA ALA A 72 10.34 12.95 -14.69
C ALA A 72 11.21 11.69 -14.91
N THR A 73 11.63 11.01 -13.83
CA THR A 73 12.50 9.82 -13.89
C THR A 73 11.75 8.49 -13.88
N LEU A 74 10.43 8.50 -13.69
CA LEU A 74 9.64 7.28 -13.61
C LEU A 74 9.50 6.65 -14.98
N ASP A 75 9.90 5.39 -15.06
CA ASP A 75 9.68 4.53 -16.22
C ASP A 75 8.39 3.74 -16.01
N LEU A 76 7.42 3.97 -16.90
CA LEU A 76 6.11 3.32 -16.87
C LEU A 76 5.95 2.37 -18.06
N ASP A 77 7.01 2.14 -18.85
CA ASP A 77 6.94 1.30 -20.03
C ASP A 77 6.63 -0.15 -19.63
N GLY A 78 5.80 -0.81 -20.43
CA GLY A 78 5.32 -2.16 -20.17
C GLY A 78 4.24 -2.27 -19.07
N LEU A 79 3.89 -1.18 -18.38
CA LEU A 79 2.79 -1.14 -17.42
C LEU A 79 1.50 -0.65 -18.07
N LEU A 80 0.50 -1.53 -18.19
CA LEU A 80 -0.80 -1.18 -18.75
C LEU A 80 -1.57 -0.26 -17.80
N ALA A 81 -1.87 0.96 -18.26
CA ALA A 81 -2.55 1.99 -17.46
C ALA A 81 -3.86 1.51 -16.82
N GLU A 82 -4.65 0.70 -17.53
CA GLU A 82 -5.91 0.12 -17.06
C GLU A 82 -5.76 -0.84 -15.85
N ARG A 83 -4.57 -1.45 -15.72
CA ARG A 83 -4.20 -2.36 -14.62
C ARG A 83 -3.28 -1.70 -13.59
N LEU A 84 -2.82 -0.48 -13.83
CA LEU A 84 -1.88 0.23 -12.97
C LEU A 84 -2.60 1.18 -12.00
N THR A 85 -2.23 1.11 -10.72
CA THR A 85 -2.46 2.17 -9.74
C THR A 85 -1.11 2.74 -9.29
N LEU A 86 -0.78 3.94 -9.77
CA LEU A 86 0.47 4.61 -9.44
C LEU A 86 0.31 5.44 -8.16
N GLY A 87 0.77 4.87 -7.04
CA GLY A 87 0.90 5.57 -5.79
C GLY A 87 2.19 6.36 -5.68
N ILE A 88 2.07 7.64 -5.33
CA ILE A 88 3.20 8.52 -4.99
C ILE A 88 3.13 8.99 -3.54
N GLY A 89 4.28 9.38 -2.98
CA GLY A 89 4.35 9.98 -1.65
C GLY A 89 5.53 10.90 -1.50
N SER A 90 5.54 11.65 -0.40
CA SER A 90 6.54 12.69 -0.20
C SER A 90 7.91 12.20 0.25
N GLY A 91 8.02 10.95 0.72
CA GLY A 91 9.22 10.49 1.42
C GLY A 91 9.62 11.46 2.53
N GLY A 92 10.89 11.87 2.55
CA GLY A 92 11.49 12.79 3.52
C GLY A 92 11.35 14.29 3.22
N LEU A 93 10.51 14.72 2.27
CA LEU A 93 10.35 16.15 1.97
C LEU A 93 9.84 16.95 3.19
N ALA A 94 10.49 18.08 3.49
CA ALA A 94 10.08 18.98 4.57
C ALA A 94 8.75 19.72 4.28
N HIS A 95 8.49 20.06 3.01
CA HIS A 95 7.30 20.81 2.58
C HIS A 95 6.53 20.06 1.49
N PRO A 96 5.86 18.95 1.84
CA PRO A 96 5.38 17.99 0.86
C PRO A 96 4.18 18.47 0.01
N LEU A 97 3.35 19.38 0.52
CA LEU A 97 2.06 19.71 -0.12
C LEU A 97 2.19 20.31 -1.53
N GLY A 98 3.16 21.21 -1.74
CA GLY A 98 3.40 21.81 -3.05
C GLY A 98 3.94 20.78 -4.02
N ALA A 99 4.96 20.03 -3.58
CA ALA A 99 5.60 18.98 -4.38
C ALA A 99 4.63 17.86 -4.76
N MET A 100 3.78 17.39 -3.85
CA MET A 100 2.79 16.33 -4.15
C MET A 100 1.74 16.82 -5.14
N ARG A 101 1.30 18.09 -5.03
CA ARG A 101 0.35 18.67 -5.98
C ARG A 101 0.96 18.75 -7.38
N ALA A 102 2.16 19.30 -7.49
CA ALA A 102 2.88 19.37 -8.76
C ALA A 102 3.14 17.98 -9.35
N GLY A 103 3.52 17.00 -8.51
CA GLY A 103 3.75 15.62 -8.94
C GLY A 103 2.49 14.93 -9.47
N LEU A 104 1.33 15.14 -8.82
CA LEU A 104 0.05 14.65 -9.34
C LEU A 104 -0.31 15.32 -10.67
N ASP A 105 -0.18 16.64 -10.75
CA ASP A 105 -0.50 17.40 -11.95
C ASP A 105 0.41 16.98 -13.13
N GLU A 106 1.70 16.74 -12.89
CA GLU A 106 2.65 16.23 -13.91
C GLU A 106 2.30 14.80 -14.34
N LEU A 107 2.03 13.89 -13.40
CA LEU A 107 1.69 12.50 -13.71
C LEU A 107 0.43 12.38 -14.58
N ARG A 108 -0.57 13.24 -14.36
CA ARG A 108 -1.79 13.27 -15.20
C ARG A 108 -1.51 13.60 -16.66
N THR A 109 -0.38 14.25 -16.97
CA THR A 109 0.02 14.51 -18.36
C THR A 109 0.75 13.33 -19.00
N ARG A 110 1.13 12.32 -18.20
CA ARG A 110 2.01 11.23 -18.61
C ARG A 110 1.35 9.85 -18.63
N THR A 111 0.25 9.68 -17.91
CA THR A 111 -0.46 8.39 -17.84
C THR A 111 -1.93 8.59 -17.49
N GLU A 112 -2.76 7.70 -18.04
CA GLU A 112 -4.17 7.54 -17.68
C GLU A 112 -4.36 6.55 -16.51
N ALA A 113 -3.27 6.03 -15.95
CA ALA A 113 -3.32 5.15 -14.79
C ALA A 113 -3.96 5.86 -13.60
N GLU A 114 -4.54 5.06 -12.72
CA GLU A 114 -5.11 5.57 -11.49
C GLU A 114 -4.01 6.14 -10.58
N LEU A 115 -4.17 7.37 -10.11
CA LEU A 115 -3.19 8.03 -9.24
C LEU A 115 -3.67 8.03 -7.80
N VAL A 116 -2.85 7.50 -6.89
CA VAL A 116 -3.14 7.55 -5.44
C VAL A 116 -2.04 8.30 -4.69
N LEU A 117 -2.41 9.02 -3.64
CA LEU A 117 -1.45 9.77 -2.82
C LEU A 117 -1.29 9.13 -1.45
N GLY A 118 -0.07 8.74 -1.11
CA GLY A 118 0.31 8.33 0.23
C GLY A 118 0.23 9.50 1.22
N ALA A 119 -0.65 9.39 2.21
CA ALA A 119 -0.94 10.51 3.11
C ALA A 119 -1.14 10.11 4.58
N LEU A 120 -0.24 10.58 5.45
CA LEU A 120 -0.35 10.40 6.90
C LEU A 120 -1.10 11.56 7.57
N GLY A 121 -0.74 12.80 7.24
CA GLY A 121 -1.29 13.99 7.91
C GLY A 121 -2.58 14.50 7.28
N PRO A 122 -3.46 15.20 8.04
CA PRO A 122 -4.77 15.67 7.56
C PRO A 122 -4.70 16.50 6.29
N ARG A 123 -3.70 17.41 6.18
CA ARG A 123 -3.53 18.27 4.99
C ARG A 123 -3.21 17.49 3.72
N LEU A 124 -2.40 16.43 3.82
CA LEU A 124 -2.08 15.57 2.67
C LEU A 124 -3.26 14.65 2.32
N ARG A 125 -4.01 14.16 3.32
CA ARG A 125 -5.22 13.35 3.08
C ARG A 125 -6.28 14.16 2.36
N ARG A 126 -6.47 15.42 2.77
CA ARG A 126 -7.36 16.36 2.07
C ARG A 126 -6.90 16.62 0.63
N LEU A 127 -5.60 16.85 0.41
CA LEU A 127 -5.05 16.99 -0.94
C LEU A 127 -5.32 15.74 -1.81
N ALA A 128 -5.17 14.55 -1.23
CA ALA A 128 -5.48 13.29 -1.91
C ALA A 128 -6.96 13.23 -2.32
N ALA A 129 -7.86 13.55 -1.38
CA ALA A 129 -9.30 13.58 -1.62
C ALA A 129 -9.71 14.56 -2.73
N GLU A 130 -9.09 15.74 -2.77
CA GLU A 130 -9.42 16.81 -3.72
C GLU A 130 -8.84 16.57 -5.13
N ARG A 131 -7.73 15.82 -5.27
CA ARG A 131 -6.97 15.77 -6.54
C ARG A 131 -6.60 14.38 -7.07
N ALA A 132 -6.42 13.39 -6.20
CA ALA A 132 -6.07 12.04 -6.61
C ALA A 132 -7.35 11.22 -6.90
N ASP A 133 -7.17 9.99 -7.40
CA ASP A 133 -8.23 8.98 -7.50
C ASP A 133 -8.40 8.20 -6.20
N GLY A 134 -7.42 8.32 -5.29
CA GLY A 134 -7.49 7.72 -3.97
C GLY A 134 -6.38 8.18 -3.03
N VAL A 135 -6.54 7.78 -1.77
CA VAL A 135 -5.57 7.99 -0.71
C VAL A 135 -5.02 6.64 -0.26
N LEU A 136 -3.68 6.53 -0.20
CA LEU A 136 -3.03 5.39 0.42
C LEU A 136 -2.72 5.72 1.87
N LEU A 137 -3.50 5.12 2.77
CA LEU A 137 -3.39 5.22 4.22
C LEU A 137 -2.43 4.17 4.75
N ASN A 138 -1.86 4.45 5.91
CA ASN A 138 -0.80 3.63 6.46
C ASN A 138 -0.73 3.79 7.99
N TRP A 139 -0.44 2.70 8.72
CA TRP A 139 -0.35 2.65 10.18
C TRP A 139 -1.58 3.24 10.88
N LEU A 140 -2.75 2.72 10.51
CA LEU A 140 -4.02 3.07 11.15
C LEU A 140 -4.61 1.88 11.90
N THR A 141 -5.09 2.13 13.11
CA THR A 141 -5.99 1.22 13.80
C THR A 141 -7.35 1.19 13.07
N PRO A 142 -8.23 0.22 13.35
CA PRO A 142 -9.59 0.22 12.80
C PRO A 142 -10.33 1.55 13.02
N ALA A 143 -10.31 2.08 14.24
CA ALA A 143 -10.93 3.36 14.57
C ALA A 143 -10.26 4.55 13.84
N GLY A 144 -8.93 4.53 13.72
CA GLY A 144 -8.20 5.55 12.96
C GLY A 144 -8.51 5.53 11.47
N ALA A 145 -8.71 4.33 10.91
CA ALA A 145 -9.12 4.14 9.52
C ALA A 145 -10.57 4.58 9.31
N GLU A 146 -11.49 4.31 10.25
CA GLU A 146 -12.88 4.79 10.17
C GLU A 146 -12.93 6.32 10.12
N SER A 147 -12.20 6.99 11.02
CA SER A 147 -12.07 8.46 11.02
C SER A 147 -11.46 8.96 9.70
N ALA A 148 -10.40 8.33 9.20
CA ALA A 148 -9.78 8.73 7.94
C ALA A 148 -10.72 8.56 6.73
N MET A 149 -11.55 7.52 6.72
CA MET A 149 -12.54 7.29 5.66
C MET A 149 -13.69 8.30 5.74
N ALA A 150 -14.12 8.69 6.94
CA ALA A 150 -15.09 9.76 7.11
C ALA A 150 -14.55 11.10 6.59
N ASP A 151 -13.29 11.43 6.91
CA ASP A 151 -12.59 12.61 6.38
C ASP A 151 -12.49 12.58 4.86
N LEU A 152 -12.10 11.43 4.28
CA LEU A 152 -12.00 11.24 2.84
C LEU A 152 -13.33 11.52 2.14
N ARG A 153 -14.43 10.93 2.62
CA ARG A 153 -15.77 11.12 2.03
C ARG A 153 -16.23 12.57 2.11
N ARG A 154 -15.95 13.25 3.23
CA ARG A 154 -16.27 14.68 3.38
C ARG A 154 -15.45 15.54 2.42
N ASP A 155 -14.14 15.34 2.36
CA ASP A 155 -13.22 16.21 1.63
C ASP A 155 -13.25 15.97 0.11
N ALA A 156 -13.61 14.76 -0.34
CA ALA A 156 -13.76 14.44 -1.76
C ALA A 156 -15.02 15.09 -2.39
N GLY A 157 -16.03 15.41 -1.57
CA GLY A 157 -17.31 15.94 -2.05
C GLY A 157 -17.99 14.98 -3.03
N GLU A 158 -18.27 15.45 -4.23
CA GLU A 158 -18.87 14.64 -5.31
C GLU A 158 -17.86 13.75 -6.04
N ARG A 159 -16.55 13.96 -5.84
CA ARG A 159 -15.52 13.11 -6.45
C ARG A 159 -15.55 11.74 -5.81
N ARG A 160 -15.36 10.71 -6.63
CA ARG A 160 -15.05 9.38 -6.13
C ARG A 160 -13.55 9.29 -5.84
N ALA A 161 -13.18 9.18 -4.57
CA ALA A 161 -11.81 8.91 -4.14
C ALA A 161 -11.77 7.62 -3.31
N ARG A 162 -10.90 6.68 -3.68
CA ARG A 162 -10.76 5.38 -2.98
C ARG A 162 -9.91 5.53 -1.72
N GLY A 163 -10.31 4.90 -0.64
CA GLY A 163 -9.47 4.68 0.53
C GLY A 163 -8.80 3.32 0.47
N ILE A 164 -7.48 3.31 0.35
CA ILE A 164 -6.66 2.10 0.39
C ILE A 164 -5.85 2.12 1.68
N LEU A 165 -5.81 1.01 2.43
CA LEU A 165 -5.04 0.93 3.67
C LEU A 165 -4.01 -0.19 3.64
N TYR A 166 -2.76 0.18 3.91
CA TYR A 166 -1.71 -0.78 4.25
C TYR A 166 -1.81 -1.17 5.72
N VAL A 167 -1.95 -2.48 5.97
CA VAL A 167 -1.84 -3.07 7.30
C VAL A 167 -0.69 -4.06 7.30
N ARG A 168 0.23 -3.96 8.28
CA ARG A 168 1.30 -4.94 8.39
C ARG A 168 0.69 -6.25 8.88
N THR A 169 1.03 -7.33 8.21
CA THR A 169 0.42 -8.63 8.49
C THR A 169 1.50 -9.69 8.61
N ILE A 170 1.38 -10.52 9.63
CA ILE A 170 2.10 -11.79 9.78
C ILE A 170 1.07 -12.91 9.85
N VAL A 171 1.40 -14.10 9.34
CA VAL A 171 0.53 -15.28 9.40
C VAL A 171 1.06 -16.38 10.32
N ASP A 172 2.24 -16.14 10.90
CA ASP A 172 2.97 -17.06 11.74
C ASP A 172 3.75 -16.29 12.83
N ASP A 173 4.08 -16.97 13.94
CA ASP A 173 4.81 -16.35 15.05
C ASP A 173 6.31 -16.14 14.76
N ALA A 174 6.90 -16.88 13.81
CA ALA A 174 8.31 -16.70 13.45
C ALA A 174 8.57 -15.35 12.76
N SER A 175 7.53 -14.77 12.15
CA SER A 175 7.54 -13.43 11.54
C SER A 175 7.40 -12.28 12.56
N ARG A 176 7.04 -12.56 13.82
CA ARG A 176 6.82 -11.52 14.85
C ARG A 176 8.02 -10.61 15.10
N PRO A 177 9.28 -11.11 15.21
CA PRO A 177 10.43 -10.24 15.41
C PRO A 177 10.64 -9.24 14.26
N ALA A 178 10.38 -9.66 13.01
CA ALA A 178 10.46 -8.79 11.84
C ALA A 178 9.38 -7.70 11.88
N LEU A 179 8.16 -8.05 12.31
CA LEU A 179 7.05 -7.12 12.50
C LEU A 179 7.36 -6.05 13.55
N GLU A 180 7.84 -6.47 14.72
CA GLU A 180 8.20 -5.55 15.81
C GLU A 180 9.35 -4.62 15.40
N GLN A 181 10.36 -5.14 14.69
CA GLN A 181 11.45 -4.33 14.17
C GLN A 181 10.96 -3.27 13.18
N GLU A 182 10.06 -3.63 12.25
CA GLU A 182 9.48 -2.68 11.31
C GLU A 182 8.61 -1.64 12.03
N ALA A 183 7.75 -2.07 12.94
CA ALA A 183 6.90 -1.20 13.74
C ALA A 183 7.73 -0.17 14.53
N ALA A 184 8.78 -0.62 15.22
CA ALA A 184 9.70 0.25 15.94
C ALA A 184 10.44 1.22 15.02
N ARG A 185 10.83 0.79 13.82
CA ARG A 185 11.49 1.65 12.81
C ARG A 185 10.56 2.78 12.36
N TYR A 186 9.32 2.48 12.00
CA TYR A 186 8.37 3.50 11.56
C TYR A 186 7.95 4.43 12.70
N ALA A 187 7.80 3.93 13.92
CA ALA A 187 7.47 4.75 15.09
C ALA A 187 8.51 5.83 15.40
N ARG A 188 9.77 5.69 14.92
CA ARG A 188 10.82 6.72 15.06
C ARG A 188 10.78 7.81 13.98
N ILE A 189 10.02 7.62 12.91
CA ILE A 189 9.91 8.61 11.84
C ILE A 189 8.88 9.68 12.28
N PRO A 190 9.24 10.98 12.37
CA PRO A 190 8.39 12.00 12.98
C PRO A 190 6.95 12.05 12.46
N ALA A 191 6.76 11.93 11.14
CA ALA A 191 5.44 11.95 10.52
C ALA A 191 4.55 10.75 10.91
N TYR A 192 5.16 9.58 11.09
CA TYR A 192 4.47 8.35 11.51
C TYR A 192 4.22 8.36 13.02
N ALA A 193 5.18 8.81 13.83
CA ALA A 193 5.01 9.02 15.27
C ALA A 193 3.82 9.93 15.57
N ALA A 194 3.76 11.09 14.91
CA ALA A 194 2.63 12.01 15.03
C ALA A 194 1.31 11.41 14.54
N ASN A 195 1.34 10.47 13.58
CA ASN A 195 0.15 9.76 13.12
C ASN A 195 -0.38 8.77 14.15
N LEU A 196 0.50 8.06 14.84
CA LEU A 196 0.16 7.14 15.92
C LEU A 196 -0.34 7.90 17.15
N GLU A 197 0.31 9.01 17.51
CA GLU A 197 -0.10 9.90 18.60
C GLU A 197 -1.52 10.45 18.40
N ARG A 198 -1.86 10.91 17.18
CA ARG A 198 -3.23 11.37 16.86
C ARG A 198 -4.30 10.30 17.07
N GLN A 199 -3.93 9.02 16.98
CA GLN A 199 -4.84 7.89 17.19
C GLN A 199 -4.85 7.42 18.66
N GLY A 200 -3.93 7.91 19.50
CA GLY A 200 -3.70 7.36 20.84
C GLY A 200 -3.23 5.92 20.82
N ALA A 201 -2.50 5.49 19.78
CA ALA A 201 -2.16 4.09 19.53
C ALA A 201 -0.64 3.87 19.40
N GLN A 202 -0.20 2.64 19.62
CA GLN A 202 1.13 2.13 19.27
C GLN A 202 1.11 1.58 17.83
N ALA A 203 2.29 1.45 17.22
CA ALA A 203 2.40 0.89 15.86
C ALA A 203 1.83 -0.54 15.76
N MET A 204 2.04 -1.35 16.81
CA MET A 204 1.55 -2.74 16.87
C MET A 204 0.02 -2.84 16.92
N ASP A 205 -0.68 -1.83 17.43
CA ASP A 205 -2.16 -1.79 17.46
C ASP A 205 -2.76 -1.61 16.05
N ALA A 206 -1.94 -1.28 15.06
CA ALA A 206 -2.30 -1.09 13.66
C ALA A 206 -1.77 -2.24 12.77
N THR A 207 -1.66 -3.45 13.33
CA THR A 207 -1.16 -4.65 12.65
C THR A 207 -2.18 -5.78 12.69
N LEU A 208 -2.03 -6.78 11.81
CA LEU A 208 -2.83 -7.99 11.77
C LEU A 208 -1.95 -9.21 12.01
N THR A 209 -2.34 -10.04 12.97
CA THR A 209 -1.63 -11.29 13.30
C THR A 209 -2.56 -12.50 13.30
N SER A 210 -3.83 -12.31 12.95
CA SER A 210 -4.84 -13.38 12.88
C SER A 210 -5.99 -13.00 11.93
N ALA A 211 -6.74 -14.01 11.50
CA ALA A 211 -7.91 -13.87 10.63
C ALA A 211 -9.01 -12.98 11.25
N ASP A 212 -9.24 -13.09 12.55
CA ASP A 212 -10.32 -12.39 13.26
C ASP A 212 -10.21 -10.85 13.16
N GLY A 213 -8.98 -10.34 12.98
CA GLY A 213 -8.75 -8.91 12.84
C GLY A 213 -9.17 -8.33 11.49
N LEU A 214 -9.35 -9.15 10.44
CA LEU A 214 -9.64 -8.67 9.09
C LEU A 214 -10.95 -7.88 9.02
N ALA A 215 -12.00 -8.39 9.68
CA ALA A 215 -13.33 -7.79 9.64
C ALA A 215 -13.36 -6.36 10.21
N ALA A 216 -12.47 -6.05 11.17
CA ALA A 216 -12.36 -4.71 11.74
C ALA A 216 -11.88 -3.67 10.72
N TYR A 217 -11.21 -4.11 9.65
CA TYR A 217 -10.73 -3.26 8.56
C TYR A 217 -11.66 -3.25 7.34
N ASP A 218 -12.85 -3.88 7.39
CA ASP A 218 -13.87 -3.86 6.33
C ASP A 218 -14.65 -2.51 6.26
N ILE A 219 -13.89 -1.43 6.33
CA ILE A 219 -14.30 -0.01 6.36
C ILE A 219 -13.66 0.83 5.24
N VAL A 220 -12.57 0.31 4.65
CA VAL A 220 -11.86 0.90 3.50
C VAL A 220 -12.34 0.28 2.19
N ASP A 221 -12.03 0.90 1.06
CA ASP A 221 -12.37 0.32 -0.25
C ASP A 221 -11.45 -0.85 -0.62
N GLU A 222 -10.17 -0.76 -0.21
CA GLU A 222 -9.16 -1.79 -0.46
C GLU A 222 -8.21 -1.94 0.74
N LEU A 223 -8.12 -3.17 1.26
CA LEU A 223 -7.20 -3.55 2.33
C LEU A 223 -5.98 -4.25 1.73
N VAL A 224 -4.80 -3.67 1.92
CA VAL A 224 -3.53 -4.27 1.48
C VAL A 224 -2.87 -4.96 2.67
N LEU A 225 -2.85 -6.28 2.63
CA LEU A 225 -2.13 -7.12 3.60
C LEU A 225 -0.65 -7.04 3.27
N ARG A 226 0.08 -6.19 3.99
CA ARG A 226 1.51 -6.00 3.75
C ARG A 226 2.30 -7.09 4.44
N ALA A 227 2.76 -8.05 3.64
CA ALA A 227 3.48 -9.25 4.10
C ALA A 227 4.74 -8.89 4.90
N ILE A 228 4.76 -9.25 6.18
CA ILE A 228 5.97 -9.24 6.96
C ILE A 228 6.39 -10.69 7.15
N THR A 229 7.55 -11.03 6.60
CA THR A 229 8.16 -12.36 6.73
C THR A 229 9.60 -12.19 7.21
N PRO A 230 10.25 -13.25 7.71
CA PRO A 230 11.59 -13.15 8.28
C PRO A 230 12.66 -12.69 7.28
N THR A 231 12.60 -13.16 6.03
CA THR A 231 13.64 -12.89 5.02
C THR A 231 13.10 -12.24 3.75
N GLY A 232 11.82 -12.43 3.45
CA GLY A 232 11.20 -12.00 2.19
C GLY A 232 11.49 -12.95 1.04
N SER A 233 11.83 -14.21 1.34
CA SER A 233 12.02 -15.26 0.33
C SER A 233 10.72 -15.59 -0.39
N LEU A 234 10.83 -16.18 -1.58
CA LEU A 234 9.67 -16.61 -2.37
C LEU A 234 8.75 -17.55 -1.58
N ASP A 235 9.32 -18.58 -0.94
CA ASP A 235 8.54 -19.58 -0.19
C ASP A 235 7.75 -18.92 0.94
N GLU A 236 8.38 -18.04 1.73
CA GLU A 236 7.69 -17.29 2.80
C GLU A 236 6.55 -16.41 2.26
N LEU A 237 6.73 -15.79 1.09
CA LEU A 237 5.71 -14.94 0.48
C LEU A 237 4.53 -15.77 -0.05
N VAL A 238 4.80 -16.95 -0.62
CA VAL A 238 3.78 -17.91 -1.05
C VAL A 238 2.98 -18.40 0.15
N ASP A 239 3.65 -18.87 1.21
CA ASP A 239 3.01 -19.33 2.44
C ASP A 239 2.13 -18.22 3.06
N PHE A 240 2.65 -16.99 3.08
CA PHE A 240 1.89 -15.82 3.51
C PHE A 240 0.61 -15.61 2.69
N ALA A 241 0.72 -15.65 1.36
CA ALA A 241 -0.42 -15.40 0.48
C ALA A 241 -1.49 -16.49 0.61
N GLU A 242 -1.10 -17.76 0.75
CA GLU A 242 -2.02 -18.87 0.95
C GLU A 242 -2.77 -18.77 2.28
N ALA A 243 -2.06 -18.53 3.37
CA ALA A 243 -2.68 -18.33 4.67
C ALA A 243 -3.62 -17.10 4.67
N ALA A 244 -3.19 -16.00 4.06
CA ALA A 244 -4.02 -14.81 3.90
C ALA A 244 -5.28 -15.09 3.05
N ALA A 245 -5.18 -15.91 2.01
CA ALA A 245 -6.33 -16.29 1.19
C ALA A 245 -7.36 -17.08 2.01
N SER A 246 -6.90 -18.05 2.82
CA SER A 246 -7.77 -18.78 3.75
C SER A 246 -8.46 -17.85 4.77
N TRP A 247 -7.77 -16.80 5.25
CA TRP A 247 -8.39 -15.81 6.13
C TRP A 247 -9.49 -15.02 5.42
N VAL A 248 -9.27 -14.61 4.18
CA VAL A 248 -10.25 -13.88 3.38
C VAL A 248 -11.47 -14.74 3.07
N GLU A 249 -11.27 -16.02 2.76
CA GLU A 249 -12.36 -16.98 2.54
C GLU A 249 -13.22 -17.17 3.79
N ALA A 250 -12.59 -17.32 4.97
CA ALA A 250 -13.30 -17.47 6.23
C ALA A 250 -14.08 -16.20 6.65
N ALA A 251 -13.67 -15.03 6.17
CA ALA A 251 -14.30 -13.74 6.49
C ALA A 251 -15.38 -13.30 5.47
N ARG A 252 -15.70 -14.13 4.47
CA ARG A 252 -16.76 -13.89 3.47
C ARG A 252 -18.09 -14.46 3.95
#